data_AF-A0A1G7T4K8-F1
#
_entry.id   AF-A0A1G7T4K8-F1
#
_cell.length_a   1.000
_cell.length_b   1.000
_cell.length_c   1.000
_cell.angle_alpha   90.00
_cell.angle_beta   90.00
_cell.angle_gamma   90.00
#
_symmetry.space_group_name_H-M   'P 1'
#
loop_
_entity.id
_entity.type
_entity.pdbx_description
1 polymer ?
#
loop_
_entity_poly.entity_id
_entity_poly.type
_entity_poly.pdbx_seq_one_letter_code
_entity_poly.pdbx_strand_id
1 'polypeptide(L)'
;MMMRYISEDVKDLKPVWLSSQETERPEKILPEFWRNYTIADCRFFLWQMLSASISTEGQHVDASPEEQIYFFENLVVYLEASFVLDQHQSLSKARADEGEHIEPCKSFEESHSSERLPNRRILTKKLNKRLKRLSIWHRDGFDDPYAILDSFFDAYDLTSFKARLYDILQVCCQEKYYDKGCPADVLYLLEKVESIINSAYLILSGEKEKRLTKSKPSAEGTCKASVGPDGEIELPASTIQFLTEFFEYKSLKKWKQELNQICLYSLSSQSAQEWGVYIDMLTLYQLLGRLAETAFDLRKNKSALT
;
A
#
# COMPACT_ATOMS: atom_id res chain seq x y z
N MET A 1 12.46 -7.81 25.03
CA MET A 1 12.45 -6.34 24.92
C MET A 1 13.13 -6.00 23.62
N MET A 2 12.37 -5.67 22.58
CA MET A 2 12.89 -5.35 21.25
C MET A 2 12.24 -4.03 20.85
N MET A 3 13.01 -2.95 20.99
CA MET A 3 12.64 -1.63 20.53
C MET A 3 12.58 -1.65 19.00
N ARG A 4 11.68 -0.83 18.46
CA ARG A 4 11.51 -0.57 17.03
C ARG A 4 12.82 -0.13 16.41
N TYR A 5 13.01 -0.47 15.13
CA TYR A 5 14.12 0.00 14.30
C TYR A 5 14.26 1.54 14.37
N ILE A 6 15.12 2.00 15.27
CA ILE A 6 16.01 3.13 15.01
C ILE A 6 17.21 2.44 14.38
N SER A 7 17.43 2.60 13.07
CA SER A 7 18.67 2.05 12.53
C SER A 7 19.83 2.87 13.07
N GLU A 8 20.52 2.32 14.06
CA GLU A 8 21.82 2.80 14.54
C GLU A 8 22.95 2.43 13.56
N ASP A 9 22.62 1.74 12.46
CA ASP A 9 23.58 1.37 11.43
C ASP A 9 23.73 2.51 10.42
N VAL A 10 24.92 3.09 10.35
CA VAL A 10 25.28 4.20 9.44
C VAL A 10 25.04 3.85 7.96
N LYS A 11 24.83 2.55 7.65
CA LYS A 11 24.50 2.02 6.32
C LYS A 11 23.02 2.12 5.93
N ASP A 12 22.12 2.44 6.87
CA ASP A 12 20.66 2.49 6.69
C ASP A 12 20.10 3.93 6.62
N LEU A 13 20.91 4.89 6.18
CA LEU A 13 20.46 6.26 5.89
C LEU A 13 19.54 6.36 4.64
N LYS A 14 18.94 5.25 4.20
CA LYS A 14 18.09 5.26 3.02
C LYS A 14 16.70 5.77 3.38
N PRO A 15 16.08 6.63 2.55
CA PRO A 15 14.69 7.01 2.69
C PRO A 15 13.79 5.77 2.80
N VAL A 16 12.92 5.74 3.81
CA VAL A 16 11.97 4.66 4.08
C VAL A 16 10.55 5.04 3.62
N TRP A 17 10.25 6.33 3.59
CA TRP A 17 8.92 6.89 3.33
C TRP A 17 8.75 7.41 1.91
N LEU A 18 9.85 7.62 1.17
CA LEU A 18 9.80 7.91 -0.26
C LEU A 18 9.56 6.65 -1.08
N SER A 19 8.61 6.70 -2.02
CA SER A 19 8.53 5.68 -3.07
C SER A 19 9.73 5.74 -4.00
N SER A 20 9.92 4.68 -4.81
CA SER A 20 11.00 4.65 -5.82
C SER A 20 10.90 5.83 -6.80
N GLN A 21 9.69 6.23 -7.18
CA GLN A 21 9.44 7.35 -8.11
C GLN A 21 9.70 8.72 -7.47
N GLU A 22 9.37 8.86 -6.19
CA GLU A 22 9.63 10.05 -5.38
C GLU A 22 11.12 10.23 -5.09
N THR A 23 11.85 9.12 -4.93
CA THR A 23 13.31 9.11 -4.80
C THR A 23 14.01 9.57 -6.08
N GLU A 24 13.45 9.28 -7.25
CA GLU A 24 13.98 9.78 -8.53
C GLU A 24 13.77 11.28 -8.71
N ARG A 25 12.68 11.84 -8.14
CA ARG A 25 12.30 13.26 -8.33
C ARG A 25 11.87 13.94 -7.02
N PRO A 26 12.74 13.99 -6.00
CA PRO A 26 12.40 14.53 -4.69
C PRO A 26 12.11 16.04 -4.73
N GLU A 27 12.57 16.75 -5.78
CA GLU A 27 12.35 18.19 -5.95
C GLU A 27 10.88 18.59 -6.06
N LYS A 28 9.99 17.65 -6.44
CA LYS A 28 8.56 17.93 -6.59
C LYS A 28 7.80 17.90 -5.26
N ILE A 29 8.35 17.22 -4.26
CA ILE A 29 7.70 16.97 -2.98
C ILE A 29 7.69 18.24 -2.12
N LEU A 30 8.78 19.00 -2.15
CA LEU A 30 8.91 20.23 -1.36
C LEU A 30 7.81 21.25 -1.70
N PRO A 31 7.59 21.63 -2.99
CA PRO A 31 6.50 22.53 -3.35
C PRO A 31 5.10 21.96 -3.07
N GLU A 32 4.92 20.64 -3.18
CA GLU A 32 3.63 20.00 -2.91
C GLU A 32 3.27 20.06 -1.42
N PHE A 33 4.25 19.82 -0.54
CA PHE A 33 4.07 19.99 0.90
C PHE A 33 3.64 21.42 1.24
N TRP A 34 4.35 22.43 0.74
CA TRP A 34 4.04 23.85 1.01
C TRP A 34 2.77 24.37 0.32
N ARG A 35 2.19 23.63 -0.62
CA ARG A 35 0.83 23.92 -1.14
C ARG A 35 -0.26 23.49 -0.18
N ASN A 36 0.00 22.46 0.62
CA ASN A 36 -0.97 21.85 1.51
C ASN A 36 -0.83 22.36 2.95
N TYR A 37 0.36 22.82 3.34
CA TYR A 37 0.63 23.29 4.70
C TYR A 37 1.37 24.61 4.70
N THR A 38 0.93 25.53 5.55
CA THR A 38 1.68 26.73 5.91
C THR A 38 2.64 26.44 7.06
N ILE A 39 3.57 27.36 7.31
CA ILE A 39 4.44 27.30 8.49
C ILE A 39 3.61 27.37 9.79
N ALA A 40 2.49 28.09 9.79
CA ALA A 40 1.61 28.16 10.94
C ALA A 40 0.97 26.79 11.22
N ASP A 41 0.49 26.10 10.18
CA ASP A 41 -0.07 24.76 10.28
C ASP A 41 0.98 23.78 10.81
N CYS A 42 2.21 23.84 10.29
CA CYS A 42 3.30 22.99 10.77
C CYS A 42 3.55 23.19 12.27
N ARG A 43 3.63 24.45 12.73
CA ARG A 43 3.81 24.75 14.16
C ARG A 43 2.64 24.26 14.99
N PHE A 44 1.42 24.46 14.49
CA PHE A 44 0.20 24.01 15.15
C PHE A 44 0.22 22.49 15.32
N PHE A 45 0.35 21.72 14.24
CA PHE A 45 0.33 20.26 14.32
C PHE A 45 1.48 19.69 15.13
N LEU A 46 2.71 20.19 14.96
CA LEU A 46 3.85 19.76 15.78
C LEU A 46 3.64 20.06 17.27
N TRP A 47 3.08 21.22 17.60
CA TRP A 47 2.77 21.58 18.97
C TRP A 47 1.65 20.72 19.57
N GLN A 48 0.61 20.42 18.79
CA GLN A 48 -0.48 19.54 19.20
C GLN A 48 0.04 18.11 19.46
N MET A 49 0.87 17.56 18.56
CA MET A 49 1.51 16.25 18.75
C MET A 49 2.43 16.22 19.97
N LEU A 50 3.25 17.25 20.17
CA LEU A 50 4.13 17.37 21.33
C LEU A 50 3.32 17.45 22.63
N SER A 51 2.30 18.32 22.66
CA SER A 51 1.44 18.53 23.82
C SER A 51 0.72 17.24 24.20
N ALA A 52 0.18 16.51 23.22
CA ALA A 52 -0.44 15.20 23.44
C ALA A 52 0.55 14.19 24.04
N SER A 53 1.80 14.16 23.56
CA SER A 53 2.81 13.19 24.01
C SER A 53 3.28 13.40 25.46
N ILE A 54 3.23 14.64 25.96
CA ILE A 54 3.67 15.00 27.33
C ILE A 54 2.51 15.11 28.32
N SER A 55 1.25 15.01 27.86
CA SER A 55 0.08 15.15 28.70
C SER A 55 -0.23 13.84 29.43
N THR A 56 -0.27 13.88 30.76
CA THR A 56 -0.55 12.70 31.60
C THR A 56 -2.04 12.34 31.67
N GLU A 57 -2.94 13.23 31.23
CA GLU A 57 -4.40 13.07 31.34
C GLU A 57 -5.13 13.11 29.99
N GLY A 58 -4.42 12.92 28.87
CA GLY A 58 -5.05 12.89 27.55
C GLY A 58 -5.77 14.22 27.22
N GLN A 59 -5.04 15.33 27.29
CA GLN A 59 -5.59 16.64 26.91
C GLN A 59 -6.30 16.59 25.56
N HIS A 60 -7.43 17.30 25.49
CA HIS A 60 -8.15 17.52 24.24
C HIS A 60 -7.21 18.21 23.25
N VAL A 61 -6.81 17.47 22.22
CA VAL A 61 -6.00 17.98 21.12
C VAL A 61 -6.96 18.66 20.14
N ASP A 62 -6.70 19.91 19.79
CA ASP A 62 -7.60 20.67 18.91
C ASP A 62 -7.57 20.13 17.46
N ALA A 63 -6.47 19.48 17.09
CA ALA A 63 -6.34 18.74 15.84
C ALA A 63 -6.88 17.32 16.03
N SER A 64 -7.73 16.85 15.11
CA SER A 64 -8.16 15.46 15.12
C SER A 64 -6.96 14.51 14.94
N PRO A 65 -7.01 13.27 15.47
CA PRO A 65 -5.95 12.29 15.24
C PRO A 65 -5.69 12.02 13.75
N GLU A 66 -6.73 12.06 12.91
CA GLU A 66 -6.61 11.91 11.44
C GLU A 66 -5.73 13.00 10.83
N GLU A 67 -5.97 14.27 11.19
CA GLU A 67 -5.20 15.40 10.69
C GLU A 67 -3.74 15.34 11.16
N GLN A 68 -3.51 14.90 12.40
CA GLN A 68 -2.15 14.74 12.94
C GLN A 68 -1.37 13.63 12.22
N ILE A 69 -2.01 12.47 11.98
CA ILE A 69 -1.40 11.37 11.22
C ILE A 69 -1.09 11.82 9.79
N TYR A 70 -2.06 12.44 9.12
CA TYR A 70 -1.87 12.91 7.74
C TYR A 70 -0.77 13.98 7.65
N PHE A 71 -0.71 14.90 8.59
CA PHE A 71 0.39 15.87 8.69
C PHE A 71 1.74 15.16 8.90
N PHE A 72 1.82 14.22 9.85
CA PHE A 72 3.05 13.48 10.13
C PHE A 72 3.56 12.71 8.91
N GLU A 73 2.69 11.98 8.21
CA GLU A 73 3.07 11.23 7.01
C GLU A 73 3.65 12.16 5.93
N ASN A 74 3.02 13.31 5.69
CA ASN A 74 3.52 14.29 4.73
C ASN A 74 4.82 14.97 5.19
N LEU A 75 4.97 15.21 6.49
CA LEU A 75 6.18 15.80 7.07
C LEU A 75 7.39 14.87 6.94
N VAL A 76 7.23 13.57 7.21
CA VAL A 76 8.36 12.62 7.10
C VAL A 76 8.81 12.48 5.64
N VAL A 77 7.86 12.39 4.70
CA VAL A 77 8.16 12.40 3.25
C VAL A 77 8.90 13.67 2.84
N TYR A 78 8.49 14.83 3.36
CA TYR A 78 9.19 16.10 3.14
C TYR A 78 10.63 16.10 3.69
N LEU A 79 10.84 15.57 4.91
CA LEU A 79 12.16 15.49 5.54
C LEU A 79 13.11 14.58 4.76
N GLU A 80 12.63 13.41 4.33
CA GLU A 80 13.43 12.49 3.53
C GLU A 80 13.75 13.06 2.15
N ALA A 81 12.79 13.69 1.48
CA ALA A 81 13.03 14.35 0.20
C ALA A 81 14.10 15.44 0.32
N SER A 82 14.04 16.22 1.41
CA SER A 82 15.03 17.25 1.72
C SER A 82 16.42 16.67 1.94
N PHE A 83 16.50 15.54 2.64
CA PHE A 83 17.75 14.80 2.86
C PHE A 83 18.35 14.26 1.55
N VAL A 84 17.55 13.65 0.67
CA VAL A 84 18.01 13.16 -0.64
C VAL A 84 18.53 14.32 -1.51
N LEU A 85 17.83 15.47 -1.50
CA LEU A 85 18.27 16.66 -2.23
C LEU A 85 19.63 17.19 -1.75
N ASP A 86 19.87 17.18 -0.43
CA ASP A 86 21.17 17.57 0.14
C ASP A 86 22.29 16.61 -0.27
N GLN A 87 22.01 15.30 -0.31
CA GLN A 87 22.96 14.31 -0.83
C GLN A 87 23.27 14.53 -2.33
N HIS A 88 22.24 14.78 -3.15
CA HIS A 88 22.41 15.07 -4.59
C HIS A 88 23.25 16.33 -4.81
N GLN A 89 23.06 17.38 -4.00
CA GLN A 89 23.87 18.59 -4.06
C GLN A 89 25.32 18.34 -3.62
N SER A 90 25.53 17.54 -2.58
CA SER A 90 26.86 17.20 -2.08
C SER A 90 27.66 16.37 -3.10
N LEU A 91 27.02 15.41 -3.76
CA LEU A 91 27.63 14.60 -4.82
C LEU A 91 27.91 15.40 -6.10
N SER A 92 27.04 16.35 -6.46
CA SER A 92 27.27 17.21 -7.63
C SER A 92 28.38 18.24 -7.40
N LYS A 93 28.53 18.76 -6.18
CA LYS A 93 29.67 19.62 -5.79
C LYS A 93 31.00 18.84 -5.79
N ALA A 94 31.02 17.61 -5.26
CA ALA A 94 32.21 16.76 -5.30
C ALA A 94 32.66 16.41 -6.73
N ARG A 95 31.71 16.25 -7.68
CA ARG A 95 32.02 16.04 -9.10
C ARG A 95 32.45 17.31 -9.84
N ALA A 96 32.03 18.48 -9.38
CA ALA A 96 32.42 19.76 -9.98
C ALA A 96 33.87 20.14 -9.64
N ASP A 97 34.39 19.71 -8.49
CA ASP A 97 35.79 19.92 -8.11
C ASP A 97 36.78 18.94 -8.81
N GLU A 98 36.29 17.87 -9.45
CA GLU A 98 37.13 16.84 -10.08
C GLU A 98 37.03 16.76 -11.62
N GLY A 99 36.40 17.72 -12.32
CA GLY A 99 35.97 17.48 -13.71
C GLY A 99 35.96 18.63 -14.71
N GLU A 100 37.04 19.41 -14.86
CA GLU A 100 37.35 20.03 -16.16
C GLU A 100 38.10 19.00 -17.04
N HIS A 101 37.38 18.12 -17.75
CA HIS A 101 37.70 17.71 -19.14
C HIS A 101 36.78 16.59 -19.69
N ILE A 102 36.28 16.86 -20.91
CA ILE A 102 35.82 15.97 -22.00
C ILE A 102 34.30 15.79 -22.21
N GLU A 103 34.00 15.99 -23.50
CA GLU A 103 32.76 16.22 -24.25
C GLU A 103 31.72 15.08 -24.33
N PRO A 104 30.49 15.39 -24.82
CA PRO A 104 29.32 14.52 -24.74
C PRO A 104 29.13 13.61 -25.97
N CYS A 105 28.70 12.36 -25.76
CA CYS A 105 28.26 11.47 -26.83
C CYS A 105 26.85 10.89 -26.61
N LYS A 106 25.90 11.53 -27.31
CA LYS A 106 24.83 11.00 -28.18
C LYS A 106 24.06 9.73 -27.76
N SER A 107 22.76 9.96 -27.52
CA SER A 107 21.57 9.20 -27.96
C SER A 107 21.76 7.91 -28.79
N PHE A 108 21.10 6.84 -28.35
CA PHE A 108 20.51 5.77 -29.18
C PHE A 108 19.29 5.23 -28.41
N GLU A 109 18.08 5.62 -28.80
CA GLU A 109 17.18 4.92 -29.72
C GLU A 109 16.36 3.81 -29.05
N GLU A 110 15.06 4.10 -29.01
CA GLU A 110 13.95 3.18 -28.81
C GLU A 110 14.01 2.04 -29.82
N SER A 111 13.62 0.84 -29.41
CA SER A 111 13.13 -0.17 -30.34
C SER A 111 12.06 -1.04 -29.69
N HIS A 112 10.90 -0.96 -30.34
CA HIS A 112 9.67 -1.69 -30.08
C HIS A 112 9.84 -3.21 -30.13
N SER A 113 9.06 -3.95 -29.35
CA SER A 113 7.95 -4.75 -29.89
C SER A 113 7.37 -5.70 -28.83
N SER A 114 6.09 -5.52 -28.51
CA SER A 114 5.17 -6.62 -28.23
C SER A 114 3.75 -6.09 -28.40
N GLU A 115 3.28 -6.16 -29.65
CA GLU A 115 1.88 -6.01 -30.01
C GLU A 115 1.11 -7.24 -29.55
N ARG A 116 0.57 -7.20 -28.32
CA ARG A 116 -0.61 -7.99 -27.95
C ARG A 116 -1.57 -7.14 -27.11
N LEU A 117 -2.78 -6.98 -27.65
CA LEU A 117 -4.04 -6.56 -27.03
C LEU A 117 -4.11 -5.12 -26.44
N PRO A 118 -4.51 -4.11 -27.23
CA PRO A 118 -4.69 -2.74 -26.73
C PRO A 118 -5.72 -2.62 -25.59
N ASN A 119 -6.73 -3.49 -25.53
CA ASN A 119 -7.79 -3.40 -24.51
C ASN A 119 -7.32 -3.77 -23.09
N ARG A 120 -6.48 -4.80 -22.94
CA ARG A 120 -6.01 -5.28 -21.62
C ARG A 120 -5.17 -4.21 -20.91
N ARG A 121 -4.25 -3.56 -21.66
CA ARG A 121 -3.41 -2.47 -21.13
C ARG A 121 -4.25 -1.25 -20.72
N ILE A 122 -5.33 -0.94 -21.42
CA ILE A 122 -6.20 0.21 -21.08
C ILE A 122 -6.99 -0.06 -19.80
N LEU A 123 -7.51 -1.29 -19.61
CA LEU A 123 -8.24 -1.66 -18.41
C LEU A 123 -7.33 -1.67 -17.18
N THR A 124 -6.15 -2.28 -17.27
CA THR A 124 -5.16 -2.27 -16.18
C THR A 124 -4.75 -0.86 -15.80
N LYS A 125 -4.53 0.04 -16.78
CA LYS A 125 -4.24 1.45 -16.51
C LYS A 125 -5.40 2.19 -15.82
N LYS A 126 -6.65 1.92 -16.22
CA LYS A 126 -7.85 2.51 -15.58
C LYS A 126 -8.01 2.02 -14.15
N LEU A 127 -7.82 0.73 -13.91
CA LEU A 127 -7.87 0.11 -12.58
C LEU A 127 -6.76 0.65 -11.70
N ASN A 128 -5.50 0.69 -12.18
CA ASN A 128 -4.39 1.26 -11.43
C ASN A 128 -4.62 2.74 -11.08
N LYS A 129 -5.18 3.54 -12.01
CA LYS A 129 -5.57 4.92 -11.71
C LYS A 129 -6.70 5.02 -10.67
N ARG A 130 -7.59 4.03 -10.59
CA ARG A 130 -8.64 3.97 -9.57
C ARG A 130 -8.07 3.55 -8.22
N LEU A 131 -7.18 2.55 -8.21
CA LEU A 131 -6.52 2.07 -7.00
C LEU A 131 -5.66 3.17 -6.39
N LYS A 132 -4.81 3.84 -7.18
CA LYS A 132 -4.00 4.98 -6.71
C LYS A 132 -4.84 6.11 -6.10
N ARG A 133 -6.06 6.36 -6.62
CA ARG A 133 -6.97 7.38 -6.07
C ARG A 133 -7.66 6.96 -4.77
N LEU A 134 -7.76 5.66 -4.52
CA LEU A 134 -8.41 5.10 -3.34
C LEU A 134 -7.42 4.56 -2.32
N SER A 135 -6.13 4.53 -2.66
CA SER A 135 -5.08 4.05 -1.80
C SER A 135 -4.88 5.05 -0.66
N ILE A 136 -4.76 4.54 0.56
CA ILE A 136 -4.50 5.35 1.75
C ILE A 136 -2.99 5.35 2.00
N TRP A 137 -2.40 4.16 2.10
CA TRP A 137 -1.00 3.98 2.48
C TRP A 137 -0.15 3.41 1.34
N HIS A 138 -0.68 2.48 0.54
CA HIS A 138 0.11 1.86 -0.52
C HIS A 138 0.25 2.80 -1.74
N ARG A 139 1.45 3.35 -1.98
CA ARG A 139 1.69 4.37 -3.03
C ARG A 139 2.35 3.85 -4.30
N ASP A 140 2.89 2.62 -4.29
CA ASP A 140 3.58 2.03 -5.42
C ASP A 140 2.64 1.69 -6.60
N GLY A 141 3.26 1.43 -7.76
CA GLY A 141 2.55 0.94 -8.94
C GLY A 141 2.06 -0.49 -8.75
N PHE A 142 0.79 -0.75 -9.06
CA PHE A 142 0.22 -2.11 -9.04
C PHE A 142 0.46 -2.85 -10.36
N ASP A 143 1.71 -2.90 -10.81
CA ASP A 143 2.05 -3.45 -12.14
C ASP A 143 2.11 -4.98 -12.14
N ASP A 144 2.61 -5.60 -11.07
CA ASP A 144 2.49 -7.05 -10.81
C ASP A 144 1.79 -7.31 -9.47
N PRO A 145 0.50 -7.73 -9.45
CA PRO A 145 -0.22 -8.00 -8.22
C PRO A 145 0.38 -9.18 -7.43
N TYR A 146 1.12 -10.09 -8.08
CA TYR A 146 1.72 -11.22 -7.38
C TYR A 146 3.03 -10.84 -6.68
N ALA A 147 3.81 -9.90 -7.24
CA ALA A 147 4.98 -9.36 -6.54
C ALA A 147 4.59 -8.65 -5.23
N ILE A 148 3.40 -8.06 -5.19
CA ILE A 148 2.82 -7.49 -3.96
C ILE A 148 2.49 -8.60 -2.96
N LEU A 149 1.96 -9.75 -3.42
CA LEU A 149 1.75 -10.91 -2.55
C LEU A 149 3.07 -11.44 -2.01
N ASP A 150 4.12 -11.51 -2.83
CA ASP A 150 5.46 -11.89 -2.38
C ASP A 150 5.95 -10.96 -1.26
N SER A 151 5.90 -9.64 -1.48
CA SER A 151 6.26 -8.64 -0.46
C SER A 151 5.45 -8.76 0.84
N PHE A 152 4.17 -9.11 0.75
CA PHE A 152 3.35 -9.36 1.93
C PHE A 152 3.86 -10.54 2.74
N PHE A 153 4.17 -11.66 2.07
CA PHE A 153 4.61 -12.88 2.74
C PHE A 153 6.10 -12.89 3.12
N ASP A 154 6.89 -11.95 2.59
CA ASP A 154 8.23 -11.66 3.10
C ASP A 154 8.16 -10.89 4.43
N ALA A 155 7.09 -10.11 4.65
CA ALA A 155 6.86 -9.36 5.88
C ALA A 155 6.13 -10.20 6.96
N TYR A 156 5.19 -11.06 6.56
CA TYR A 156 4.34 -11.82 7.48
C TYR A 156 4.10 -13.26 7.04
N ASP A 157 4.25 -14.20 7.97
CA ASP A 157 3.61 -15.51 7.83
C ASP A 157 2.12 -15.42 8.22
N LEU A 158 1.32 -16.42 7.83
CA LEU A 158 -0.14 -16.43 8.09
C LEU A 158 -0.50 -16.37 9.58
N THR A 159 0.32 -16.97 10.44
CA THR A 159 0.05 -17.04 11.88
C THR A 159 0.39 -15.72 12.55
N SER A 160 1.55 -15.14 12.24
CA SER A 160 1.94 -13.82 12.75
C SER A 160 1.03 -12.72 12.22
N PHE A 161 0.62 -12.77 10.95
CA PHE A 161 -0.38 -11.88 10.38
C PHE A 161 -1.69 -11.93 11.18
N LYS A 162 -2.27 -13.13 11.36
CA LYS A 162 -3.53 -13.31 12.09
C LYS A 162 -3.43 -12.85 13.54
N ALA A 163 -2.34 -13.15 14.22
CA ALA A 163 -2.13 -12.71 15.60
C ALA A 163 -2.11 -11.17 15.70
N ARG A 164 -1.34 -10.51 14.82
CA ARG A 164 -1.25 -9.04 14.79
C ARG A 164 -2.57 -8.37 14.39
N LEU A 165 -3.26 -8.92 13.40
CA LEU A 165 -4.57 -8.42 12.99
C LEU A 165 -5.58 -8.50 14.14
N TYR A 166 -5.59 -9.62 14.87
CA TYR A 166 -6.45 -9.78 16.05
C TYR A 166 -6.15 -8.72 17.11
N ASP A 167 -4.87 -8.53 17.44
CA ASP A 167 -4.45 -7.55 18.43
C ASP A 167 -4.89 -6.12 18.07
N ILE A 168 -4.72 -5.72 16.81
CA ILE A 168 -5.14 -4.38 16.34
C ILE A 168 -6.65 -4.22 16.40
N LEU A 169 -7.40 -5.20 15.88
CA LEU A 169 -8.86 -5.15 15.92
C LEU A 169 -9.35 -5.06 17.37
N GLN A 170 -8.79 -5.87 18.27
CA GLN A 170 -9.16 -5.87 19.68
C GLN A 170 -9.00 -4.50 20.33
N VAL A 171 -7.93 -3.76 20.00
CA VAL A 171 -7.68 -2.42 20.51
C VAL A 171 -8.74 -1.42 20.02
N CYS A 172 -9.23 -1.53 18.78
CA CYS A 172 -10.29 -0.64 18.26
C CYS A 172 -11.58 -0.65 19.09
N CYS A 173 -11.83 -1.71 19.86
CA CYS A 173 -13.01 -1.86 20.71
C CYS A 173 -12.73 -1.63 22.20
N GLN A 174 -11.58 -1.06 22.54
CA GLN A 174 -11.19 -0.78 23.92
C GLN A 174 -10.92 0.73 24.06
N GLU A 175 -11.14 1.27 25.26
CA GLU A 175 -10.75 2.64 25.63
C GLU A 175 -9.22 2.72 25.84
N LYS A 176 -8.46 2.26 24.85
CA LYS A 176 -7.01 2.27 24.89
C LYS A 176 -6.46 2.32 23.48
N TYR A 177 -5.30 2.93 23.34
CA TYR A 177 -4.54 2.91 22.09
C TYR A 177 -3.69 1.64 22.00
N TYR A 178 -3.17 1.37 20.81
CA TYR A 178 -2.27 0.26 20.56
C TYR A 178 -0.93 0.48 21.26
N ASP A 179 -0.76 -0.17 22.40
CA ASP A 179 0.41 -0.10 23.28
C ASP A 179 1.37 -1.29 23.11
N LYS A 180 0.93 -2.32 22.38
CA LYS A 180 1.73 -3.52 22.06
C LYS A 180 2.74 -3.23 20.94
N GLY A 181 3.92 -2.72 21.27
CA GLY A 181 4.95 -2.47 20.25
C GLY A 181 4.78 -1.09 19.63
N CYS A 182 4.67 -0.96 18.30
CA CYS A 182 4.63 0.32 17.59
C CYS A 182 3.28 0.78 17.05
N PRO A 183 2.86 2.05 17.25
CA PRO A 183 1.85 2.67 16.41
C PRO A 183 2.16 2.54 14.91
N ALA A 184 3.43 2.61 14.49
CA ALA A 184 3.81 2.34 13.10
C ALA A 184 3.64 0.87 12.69
N ASP A 185 3.59 -0.09 13.63
CA ASP A 185 3.26 -1.49 13.31
C ASP A 185 1.80 -1.60 12.86
N VAL A 186 0.92 -0.75 13.40
CA VAL A 186 -0.48 -0.65 12.97
C VAL A 186 -0.54 -0.15 11.53
N LEU A 187 0.12 0.97 11.24
CA LEU A 187 0.19 1.55 9.90
C LEU A 187 0.77 0.54 8.90
N TYR A 188 1.89 -0.11 9.26
CA TYR A 188 2.55 -1.08 8.41
C TYR A 188 1.68 -2.32 8.15
N LEU A 189 1.02 -2.88 9.17
CA LEU A 189 0.08 -4.00 8.95
C LEU A 189 -1.08 -3.57 8.03
N LEU A 190 -1.69 -2.41 8.28
CA LEU A 190 -2.83 -1.94 7.49
C LEU A 190 -2.45 -1.59 6.06
N GLU A 191 -1.25 -1.06 5.81
CA GLU A 191 -0.68 -0.91 4.47
C GLU A 191 -0.55 -2.26 3.76
N LYS A 192 -0.05 -3.29 4.45
CA LYS A 192 0.07 -4.64 3.89
C LYS A 192 -1.30 -5.30 3.65
N VAL A 193 -2.28 -5.08 4.52
CA VAL A 193 -3.68 -5.51 4.29
C VAL A 193 -4.25 -4.78 3.07
N GLU A 194 -3.99 -3.49 2.97
CA GLU A 194 -4.43 -2.68 1.86
C GLU A 194 -3.87 -3.18 0.52
N SER A 195 -2.60 -3.54 0.48
CA SER A 195 -1.89 -4.01 -0.71
C SER A 195 -2.43 -5.36 -1.21
N ILE A 196 -2.75 -6.31 -0.31
CA ILE A 196 -3.37 -7.59 -0.70
C ILE A 196 -4.82 -7.42 -1.18
N ILE A 197 -5.59 -6.50 -0.61
CA ILE A 197 -6.94 -6.16 -1.10
C ILE A 197 -6.86 -5.61 -2.52
N ASN A 198 -5.94 -4.68 -2.77
CA ASN A 198 -5.74 -4.10 -4.10
C ASN A 198 -5.31 -5.16 -5.12
N SER A 199 -4.38 -6.04 -4.73
CA SER A 199 -3.87 -7.13 -5.58
C SER A 199 -4.98 -8.13 -5.92
N ALA A 200 -5.76 -8.55 -4.92
CA ALA A 200 -6.91 -9.43 -5.12
C ALA A 200 -7.96 -8.81 -6.06
N TYR A 201 -8.19 -7.50 -5.95
CA TYR A 201 -9.11 -6.79 -6.84
C TYR A 201 -8.64 -6.81 -8.30
N LEU A 202 -7.34 -6.62 -8.54
CA LEU A 202 -6.76 -6.68 -9.89
C LEU A 202 -6.84 -8.08 -10.48
N ILE A 203 -6.49 -9.10 -9.69
CA ILE A 203 -6.55 -10.50 -10.10
C ILE A 203 -7.98 -10.89 -10.49
N LEU A 204 -8.97 -10.58 -9.64
CA LEU A 204 -10.37 -10.84 -9.93
C LEU A 204 -10.86 -10.09 -11.18
N SER A 205 -10.47 -8.82 -11.33
CA SER A 205 -10.88 -7.99 -12.48
C SER A 205 -10.31 -8.54 -13.79
N GLY A 206 -9.04 -8.97 -13.78
CA GLY A 206 -8.40 -9.60 -14.94
C GLY A 206 -9.08 -10.93 -15.32
N GLU A 207 -9.48 -11.73 -14.33
CA GLU A 207 -10.18 -13.00 -14.57
C GLU A 207 -11.60 -12.80 -15.14
N LYS A 208 -12.33 -11.79 -14.64
CA LYS A 208 -13.65 -11.42 -15.20
C LYS A 208 -13.53 -10.98 -16.66
N GLU A 209 -12.48 -10.24 -17.02
CA GLU A 209 -12.22 -9.85 -18.41
C GLU A 209 -11.93 -11.07 -19.30
N LYS A 210 -11.05 -11.98 -18.87
CA LYS A 210 -10.76 -13.23 -19.61
C LYS A 210 -12.03 -14.01 -19.92
N ARG A 211 -12.90 -14.21 -18.93
CA ARG A 211 -14.17 -14.94 -19.10
C ARG A 211 -15.11 -14.24 -20.08
N LEU A 212 -15.18 -12.91 -20.04
CA LEU A 212 -16.01 -12.13 -20.97
C LEU A 212 -15.49 -12.18 -22.41
N THR A 213 -14.17 -12.30 -22.60
CA THR A 213 -13.58 -12.48 -23.93
C THR A 213 -13.77 -13.90 -24.47
N LYS A 214 -13.75 -14.93 -23.61
CA LYS A 214 -14.03 -16.33 -23.98
C LYS A 214 -15.51 -16.57 -24.34
N SER A 215 -16.44 -15.79 -23.78
CA SER A 215 -17.88 -15.94 -24.01
C SER A 215 -18.43 -15.22 -25.25
N LYS A 216 -17.60 -14.49 -26.01
CA LYS A 216 -18.02 -13.98 -27.32
C LYS A 216 -17.85 -15.08 -28.36
N PRO A 217 -18.92 -15.59 -28.99
CA PRO A 217 -18.77 -16.58 -30.06
C PRO A 217 -18.11 -15.89 -31.26
N SER A 218 -16.87 -16.27 -31.55
CA SER A 218 -16.35 -16.14 -32.91
C SER A 218 -17.14 -17.15 -33.75
N ALA A 219 -17.96 -16.63 -34.66
CA ALA A 219 -18.61 -17.45 -35.66
C ALA A 219 -17.53 -17.98 -36.60
N GLU A 220 -17.08 -19.22 -36.37
CA GLU A 220 -16.72 -20.22 -37.39
C GLU A 220 -16.10 -21.46 -36.74
N GLY A 221 -16.65 -22.63 -37.07
CA GLY A 221 -15.85 -23.82 -37.36
C GLY A 221 -15.48 -24.77 -36.22
N THR A 222 -16.33 -25.77 -36.02
CA THR A 222 -15.96 -27.19 -35.81
C THR A 222 -15.35 -27.62 -34.47
N CYS A 223 -16.14 -28.41 -33.75
CA CYS A 223 -15.80 -29.24 -32.60
C CYS A 223 -14.53 -30.08 -32.82
N LYS A 224 -13.44 -29.75 -32.11
CA LYS A 224 -12.51 -30.74 -31.54
C LYS A 224 -12.00 -30.24 -30.19
N ALA A 225 -12.22 -31.04 -29.15
CA ALA A 225 -11.55 -30.90 -27.87
C ALA A 225 -10.03 -30.89 -28.12
N SER A 226 -9.40 -29.75 -27.85
CA SER A 226 -7.95 -29.60 -27.91
C SER A 226 -7.51 -28.81 -26.69
N VAL A 227 -6.59 -29.43 -25.97
CA VAL A 227 -5.83 -28.86 -24.85
C VAL A 227 -5.24 -27.53 -25.30
N GLY A 228 -5.54 -26.46 -24.57
CA GLY A 228 -5.03 -25.13 -24.85
C GLY A 228 -3.50 -25.08 -24.65
N PRO A 229 -2.72 -24.58 -25.63
CA PRO A 229 -1.26 -24.55 -25.59
C PRO A 229 -0.76 -23.18 -25.11
N ASP A 230 -1.13 -22.78 -23.91
CA ASP A 230 -0.49 -21.64 -23.25
C ASP A 230 -0.59 -21.90 -21.74
N GLY A 231 0.54 -21.85 -21.04
CA GLY A 231 0.65 -22.04 -19.58
C GLY A 231 0.00 -20.89 -18.79
N GLU A 232 -1.22 -20.49 -19.15
CA GLU A 232 -1.99 -19.48 -18.47
C GLU A 232 -2.77 -20.11 -17.31
N ILE A 233 -2.48 -19.64 -16.10
CA ILE A 233 -3.13 -20.04 -14.85
C ILE A 233 -4.63 -19.71 -14.93
N GLU A 234 -5.49 -20.73 -14.97
CA GLU A 234 -6.90 -20.58 -14.63
C GLU A 234 -7.05 -20.61 -13.10
N LEU A 235 -7.61 -19.55 -12.54
CA LEU A 235 -7.84 -19.49 -11.10
C LEU A 235 -8.86 -20.55 -10.68
N PRO A 236 -8.68 -21.22 -9.53
CA PRO A 236 -9.67 -22.14 -8.99
C PRO A 236 -11.04 -21.46 -8.85
N ALA A 237 -12.11 -22.18 -9.18
CA ALA A 237 -13.47 -21.65 -9.10
C ALA A 237 -13.83 -21.16 -7.68
N SER A 238 -13.36 -21.86 -6.65
CA SER A 238 -13.51 -21.49 -5.24
C SER A 238 -12.83 -20.16 -4.90
N THR A 239 -11.65 -19.89 -5.44
CA THR A 239 -10.93 -18.62 -5.26
C THR A 239 -11.71 -17.47 -5.89
N ILE A 240 -12.20 -17.65 -7.11
CA ILE A 240 -12.97 -16.62 -7.82
C ILE A 240 -14.29 -16.34 -7.09
N GLN A 241 -14.96 -17.39 -6.61
CA GLN A 241 -16.17 -17.29 -5.82
C GLN A 241 -15.91 -16.47 -4.54
N PHE A 242 -14.91 -16.86 -3.74
CA PHE A 242 -14.58 -16.14 -2.51
C PHE A 242 -14.23 -14.68 -2.76
N LEU A 243 -13.38 -14.37 -3.74
CA LEU A 243 -13.03 -12.98 -4.06
C LEU A 243 -14.25 -12.17 -4.53
N THR A 244 -15.19 -12.81 -5.23
CA THR A 244 -16.44 -12.16 -5.63
C THR A 244 -17.29 -11.85 -4.39
N GLU A 245 -17.53 -12.83 -3.52
CA GLU A 245 -18.26 -12.65 -2.26
C GLU A 245 -17.62 -11.59 -1.36
N PHE A 246 -16.28 -11.56 -1.28
CA PHE A 246 -15.51 -10.59 -0.49
C PHE A 246 -15.75 -9.13 -0.94
N PHE A 247 -15.78 -8.89 -2.26
CA PHE A 247 -16.06 -7.56 -2.83
C PHE A 247 -17.55 -7.23 -2.96
N GLU A 248 -18.43 -8.22 -2.85
CA GLU A 248 -19.89 -8.02 -2.69
C GLU A 248 -20.25 -7.62 -1.27
N TYR A 249 -19.61 -8.22 -0.26
CA TYR A 249 -19.78 -7.86 1.15
C TYR A 249 -19.46 -6.39 1.40
N LYS A 250 -18.27 -5.93 0.95
CA LYS A 250 -17.89 -4.51 0.95
C LYS A 250 -17.23 -4.16 -0.37
N SER A 251 -17.67 -3.06 -0.98
CA SER A 251 -17.00 -2.53 -2.16
C SER A 251 -15.57 -2.10 -1.83
N LEU A 252 -14.69 -2.03 -2.83
CA LEU A 252 -13.31 -1.59 -2.63
C LEU A 252 -13.23 -0.26 -1.85
N LYS A 253 -14.07 0.73 -2.18
CA LYS A 253 -14.11 2.02 -1.47
C LYS A 253 -14.48 1.84 0.01
N LYS A 254 -15.47 0.99 0.31
CA LYS A 254 -15.89 0.69 1.68
C LYS A 254 -14.80 -0.04 2.47
N TRP A 255 -14.08 -0.97 1.84
CA TRP A 255 -12.91 -1.61 2.46
C TRP A 255 -11.85 -0.59 2.88
N LYS A 256 -11.54 0.40 2.04
CA LYS A 256 -10.60 1.48 2.39
C LYS A 256 -11.08 2.30 3.58
N GLN A 257 -12.36 2.69 3.57
CA GLN A 257 -12.96 3.43 4.66
C GLN A 257 -12.89 2.63 5.97
N GLU A 258 -13.15 1.32 5.91
CA GLU A 258 -13.05 0.44 7.07
C GLU A 258 -11.61 0.36 7.62
N LEU A 259 -10.62 0.19 6.74
CA LEU A 259 -9.22 0.17 7.18
C LEU A 259 -8.83 1.49 7.84
N ASN A 260 -9.29 2.62 7.30
CA ASN A 260 -9.04 3.93 7.90
C ASN A 260 -9.66 4.05 9.31
N GLN A 261 -10.88 3.56 9.49
CA GLN A 261 -11.53 3.52 10.81
C GLN A 261 -10.77 2.62 11.78
N ILE A 262 -10.34 1.43 11.35
CA ILE A 262 -9.51 0.54 12.17
C ILE A 262 -8.23 1.26 12.59
N CYS A 263 -7.55 1.95 11.66
CA CYS A 263 -6.36 2.74 11.95
C CYS A 263 -6.64 3.81 13.01
N LEU A 264 -7.66 4.64 12.79
CA LEU A 264 -8.04 5.72 13.69
C LEU A 264 -8.28 5.21 15.12
N TYR A 265 -9.13 4.19 15.26
CA TYR A 265 -9.54 3.70 16.59
C TYR A 265 -8.49 2.82 17.26
N SER A 266 -7.59 2.18 16.50
CA SER A 266 -6.46 1.46 17.10
C SER A 266 -5.36 2.40 17.60
N LEU A 267 -5.27 3.62 17.05
CA LEU A 267 -4.28 4.62 17.46
C LEU A 267 -4.86 5.71 18.38
N SER A 268 -6.15 5.63 18.68
CA SER A 268 -6.86 6.53 19.59
C SER A 268 -7.04 5.89 20.96
N SER A 269 -7.19 6.71 22.00
CA SER A 269 -7.66 6.23 23.31
C SER A 269 -9.18 6.04 23.35
N GLN A 270 -9.89 6.42 22.28
CA GLN A 270 -11.33 6.31 22.15
C GLN A 270 -11.70 4.97 21.52
N SER A 271 -12.67 4.27 22.10
CA SER A 271 -13.21 3.05 21.49
C SER A 271 -14.15 3.41 20.33
N ALA A 272 -14.15 2.60 19.27
CA ALA A 272 -15.08 2.78 18.16
C ALA A 272 -16.56 2.72 18.62
N GLN A 273 -16.84 1.87 19.61
CA GLN A 273 -18.19 1.60 20.12
C GLN A 273 -18.79 2.81 20.84
N GLU A 274 -18.02 3.51 21.66
CA GLU A 274 -18.48 4.74 22.34
C GLU A 274 -18.78 5.87 21.38
N TRP A 275 -18.08 5.91 20.24
CA TRP A 275 -18.28 6.89 19.18
C TRP A 275 -19.37 6.49 18.18
N GLY A 276 -20.13 5.43 18.47
CA GLY A 276 -21.21 4.95 17.61
C GLY A 276 -20.73 4.33 16.29
N VAL A 277 -19.43 4.03 16.17
CA VAL A 277 -18.85 3.35 15.01
C VAL A 277 -18.84 1.85 15.28
N TYR A 278 -19.69 1.14 14.54
CA TYR A 278 -19.77 -0.31 14.63
C TYR A 278 -18.76 -0.98 13.69
N ILE A 279 -17.70 -1.54 14.29
CA ILE A 279 -16.71 -2.37 13.61
C ILE A 279 -17.00 -3.84 13.95
N ASP A 280 -17.47 -4.61 12.96
CA ASP A 280 -17.68 -6.05 13.12
C ASP A 280 -16.34 -6.79 13.08
N MET A 281 -15.65 -6.80 14.22
CA MET A 281 -14.32 -7.40 14.35
C MET A 281 -14.28 -8.86 13.94
N LEU A 282 -15.32 -9.64 14.26
CA LEU A 282 -15.34 -11.07 13.99
C LEU A 282 -15.37 -11.30 12.48
N THR A 283 -16.30 -10.64 11.79
CA THR A 283 -16.42 -10.74 10.34
C THR A 283 -15.15 -10.22 9.65
N LEU A 284 -14.60 -9.10 10.11
CA LEU A 284 -13.35 -8.54 9.55
C LEU A 284 -12.17 -9.48 9.73
N TYR A 285 -11.99 -10.03 10.94
CA TYR A 285 -10.92 -10.99 11.22
C TYR A 285 -11.02 -12.23 10.32
N GLN A 286 -12.23 -12.79 10.17
CA GLN A 286 -12.47 -13.95 9.32
C GLN A 286 -12.23 -13.64 7.84
N LEU A 287 -12.76 -12.54 7.33
CA LEU A 287 -12.64 -12.18 5.91
C LEU A 287 -11.20 -11.80 5.52
N LEU A 288 -10.52 -10.99 6.32
CA LEU A 288 -9.13 -10.60 6.06
C LEU A 288 -8.17 -11.77 6.29
N GLY A 289 -8.43 -12.62 7.29
CA GLY A 289 -7.69 -13.87 7.49
C GLY A 289 -7.82 -14.81 6.30
N ARG A 290 -9.04 -15.02 5.80
CA ARG A 290 -9.32 -15.86 4.63
C ARG A 290 -8.78 -15.24 3.33
N LEU A 291 -8.74 -13.91 3.24
CA LEU A 291 -8.09 -13.20 2.12
C LEU A 291 -6.59 -13.48 2.10
N ALA A 292 -5.91 -13.44 3.26
CA ALA A 292 -4.50 -13.77 3.35
C ALA A 292 -4.23 -15.24 2.98
N GLU A 293 -5.07 -16.18 3.43
CA GLU A 293 -4.97 -17.59 3.00
C GLU A 293 -5.13 -17.74 1.49
N THR A 294 -6.13 -17.06 0.92
CA THR A 294 -6.38 -17.08 -0.52
C THR A 294 -5.20 -16.48 -1.30
N ALA A 295 -4.60 -15.41 -0.79
CA ALA A 295 -3.40 -14.79 -1.36
C ALA A 295 -2.20 -15.74 -1.32
N PHE A 296 -2.06 -16.53 -0.24
CA PHE A 296 -1.00 -17.53 -0.12
C PHE A 296 -1.15 -18.64 -1.17
N ASP A 297 -2.37 -19.12 -1.40
CA ASP A 297 -2.64 -20.12 -2.44
C ASP A 297 -2.40 -19.56 -3.85
N LEU A 298 -2.79 -18.30 -4.10
CA LEU A 298 -2.53 -17.60 -5.35
C LEU A 298 -1.02 -17.47 -5.63
N ARG A 299 -0.22 -17.17 -4.60
CA ARG A 299 1.24 -17.13 -4.68
C ARG A 299 1.82 -18.50 -5.06
N LYS A 300 1.42 -19.56 -4.34
CA LYS A 300 1.91 -20.94 -4.61
C LYS A 300 1.60 -21.43 -6.02
N ASN A 301 0.39 -21.14 -6.51
CA ASN A 301 -0.01 -21.54 -7.85
C ASN A 301 0.82 -20.84 -8.95
N LYS A 302 1.36 -19.64 -8.69
CA LYS A 302 2.32 -18.98 -9.59
C LYS A 302 3.71 -19.65 -9.53
N SER A 303 4.21 -19.95 -8.33
CA SER A 303 5.55 -20.53 -8.13
C SER A 303 5.69 -21.97 -8.63
N ALA A 304 4.60 -22.75 -8.69
CA ALA A 304 4.61 -24.13 -9.18
C ALA A 304 4.82 -24.27 -10.71
N LEU A 305 4.92 -23.15 -11.44
CA LEU A 305 5.01 -23.07 -12.90
C LEU A 305 6.31 -22.40 -13.40
N THR A 306 7.17 -21.93 -12.50
CA THR A 306 8.52 -21.41 -12.77
C THR A 306 9.57 -22.40 -12.32
#